data_AF-A0A974ZMJ7-F1
#
_entry.id   AF-A0A974ZMJ7-F1
#
_cell.length_a   1.000
_cell.length_b   1.000
_cell.length_c   1.000
_cell.angle_alpha   90.00
_cell.angle_beta   90.00
_cell.angle_gamma   90.00
#
_symmetry.space_group_name_H-M   'P 1'
#
loop_
_entity.id
_entity.type
_entity.pdbx_description
1 polymer ?
#
loop_
_entity_poly.entity_id
_entity_poly.type
_entity_poly.pdbx_seq_one_letter_code
_entity_poly.pdbx_strand_id
1 'polypeptide(L)' 'MSLDVDDFEEVVITRAGREPAVIISLAEYESLKETAYLLRSPANARRLLDSIDELESGSGSAHSLIEN' A
#
# COMPACT_ATOMS: atom_id res chain seq x y z
N MET A 1 -6.75 -21.16 -17.83
CA MET A 1 -5.83 -20.02 -17.68
C MET A 1 -6.39 -19.19 -16.54
N SER A 2 -5.91 -19.47 -15.32
CA SER A 2 -6.20 -18.65 -14.14
C SER A 2 -5.32 -17.41 -14.28
N LEU A 3 -5.90 -16.21 -14.28
CA LEU A 3 -5.12 -14.99 -14.15
C LEU A 3 -4.89 -14.83 -12.65
N ASP A 4 -3.73 -15.26 -12.19
CA ASP A 4 -3.29 -15.03 -10.83
C ASP A 4 -3.17 -13.52 -10.59
N VAL A 5 -3.74 -13.04 -9.48
CA VAL A 5 -3.90 -11.63 -9.11
C VAL A 5 -2.60 -11.09 -8.48
N ASP A 6 -1.45 -11.41 -9.07
CA ASP A 6 -0.13 -11.06 -8.49
C ASP A 6 0.76 -10.25 -9.43
N ASP A 7 0.42 -10.13 -10.71
CA ASP A 7 1.17 -9.28 -11.62
C ASP A 7 0.60 -7.85 -11.57
N PHE A 8 1.20 -7.06 -10.67
CA PHE A 8 1.06 -5.60 -10.54
C PHE A 8 1.60 -4.89 -11.79
N GLU A 9 1.02 -5.15 -12.96
CA GLU A 9 1.47 -4.60 -14.24
C GLU A 9 0.76 -3.28 -14.55
N GLU A 10 1.53 -2.17 -14.51
CA GLU A 10 1.07 -0.89 -15.00
C GLU A 10 1.20 -0.78 -16.53
N VAL A 11 0.21 -0.13 -17.15
CA VAL A 11 0.27 0.20 -18.59
C VAL A 11 0.46 1.70 -18.77
N VAL A 12 1.59 2.09 -19.35
CA VAL A 12 1.87 3.48 -19.71
C VAL A 12 1.36 3.78 -21.12
N ILE A 13 0.43 4.72 -21.23
CA ILE A 13 -0.09 5.22 -22.51
C ILE A 13 0.62 6.52 -22.86
N THR A 14 1.44 6.50 -23.91
CA THR A 14 2.06 7.69 -24.49
C THR A 14 1.39 8.05 -25.82
N ARG A 15 0.99 9.32 -25.99
CA ARG A 15 0.47 9.84 -27.27
C ARG A 15 1.24 11.09 -27.66
N ALA A 16 1.64 11.17 -28.93
CA ALA A 16 2.38 12.31 -29.46
C ALA A 16 1.64 13.63 -29.16
N GLY A 17 2.38 14.59 -28.57
CA GLY A 17 1.85 15.90 -28.19
C GLY A 17 0.91 15.90 -26.97
N ARG A 18 0.85 14.83 -26.18
CA ARG A 18 0.09 14.76 -24.93
C ARG A 18 0.94 14.25 -23.77
N GLU A 19 0.52 14.61 -22.56
CA GLU A 19 1.10 14.06 -21.34
C GLU A 19 0.80 12.55 -21.24
N PRO A 20 1.77 11.71 -20.84
CA PRO A 20 1.54 10.29 -20.60
C PRO A 20 0.52 10.04 -19.50
N ALA A 21 -0.17 8.89 -19.57
CA ALA A 21 -1.05 8.41 -18.51
C ALA A 21 -0.67 6.98 -18.13
N VAL A 22 -0.90 6.62 -16.87
CA VAL A 22 -0.70 5.26 -16.36
C VAL A 22 -2.06 4.66 -16.03
N ILE A 23 -2.30 3.43 -16.49
CA ILE A 23 -3.45 2.61 -16.10
C ILE A 23 -2.94 1.52 -15.17
N ILE A 24 -3.62 1.37 -14.05
CA ILE A 24 -3.42 0.31 -13.06
C ILE A 24 -4.76 -0.36 -12.76
N SER A 25 -4.73 -1.53 -12.15
CA SER A 25 -5.94 -2.18 -11.63
C SER A 25 -6.60 -1.33 -10.55
N LEU A 26 -7.90 -1.57 -10.30
CA LEU A 26 -8.60 -0.89 -9.21
C LEU A 26 -7.99 -1.23 -7.84
N ALA A 27 -7.58 -2.48 -7.63
CA ALA A 27 -6.98 -2.93 -6.37
C ALA A 27 -5.65 -2.20 -6.07
N GLU A 28 -4.83 -1.97 -7.09
CA GLU A 28 -3.62 -1.15 -6.99
C GLU A 28 -3.93 0.29 -6.64
N TYR A 29 -4.91 0.89 -7.33
CA TYR A 29 -5.32 2.26 -7.07
C TYR A 29 -5.79 2.43 -5.62
N GLU A 30 -6.61 1.50 -5.11
CA GLU A 30 -7.08 1.50 -3.73
C GLU A 30 -5.93 1.32 -2.73
N SER A 31 -4.99 0.42 -3.01
CA SER A 31 -3.80 0.19 -2.17
C SER A 31 -2.90 1.42 -2.09
N LEU A 32 -2.65 2.09 -3.23
CA LEU A 32 -1.89 3.35 -3.29
C LEU A 32 -2.61 4.47 -2.53
N LYS A 33 -3.93 4.56 -2.68
CA LYS A 33 -4.74 5.58 -2.00
C LYS A 33 -4.72 5.39 -0.48
N GLU A 34 -4.85 4.17 0.00
CA GLU A 34 -4.79 3.87 1.44
C GLU A 34 -3.39 4.13 2.00
N THR A 35 -2.34 3.71 1.30
CA THR A 35 -0.96 4.00 1.68
C THR A 35 -0.71 5.52 1.79
N ALA A 36 -1.15 6.29 0.79
CA ALA A 36 -1.06 7.75 0.84
C ALA A 36 -1.88 8.34 1.98
N TYR A 37 -3.05 7.79 2.30
CA TYR A 37 -3.87 8.22 3.42
C TYR A 37 -3.19 7.98 4.77
N LEU A 38 -2.65 6.78 5.00
CA LEU A 38 -1.94 6.39 6.22
C LEU A 38 -0.69 7.25 6.45
N LEU A 39 0.04 7.57 5.37
CA LEU A 39 1.28 8.34 5.43
C LEU A 39 1.08 9.87 5.39
N ARG A 40 -0.15 10.35 5.18
CA ARG A 40 -0.44 11.79 5.06
C ARG A 40 -0.08 12.59 6.31
N SER A 41 -0.23 12.01 7.49
CA SER A 41 0.12 12.64 8.76
C SER A 41 1.52 12.21 9.19
N PRO A 42 2.49 13.13 9.37
CA PRO A 42 3.84 12.77 9.81
C PRO A 42 3.84 11.98 11.13
N ALA A 43 2.92 12.30 12.05
CA ALA A 43 2.79 11.59 13.31
C ALA A 43 2.32 10.14 13.13
N ASN A 44 1.35 9.91 12.22
CA ASN A 44 0.87 8.56 11.96
C ASN A 44 1.88 7.75 11.13
N ALA A 45 2.53 8.38 10.15
CA ALA A 45 3.59 7.75 9.36
C ALA A 45 4.72 7.26 10.26
N ARG A 46 5.21 8.12 11.16
CA ARG A 46 6.24 7.74 12.14
C ARG A 46 5.79 6.58 13.01
N ARG A 47 4.59 6.66 13.60
CA ARG A 47 4.05 5.58 14.43
C ARG A 47 3.97 4.25 13.67
N LEU A 48 3.53 4.27 12.42
CA LEU A 48 3.43 3.05 11.60
C LEU A 48 4.80 2.45 11.30
N LEU A 49 5.77 3.28 10.90
CA LEU A 49 7.14 2.83 10.62
C LEU A 49 7.80 2.26 11.89
N ASP A 50 7.70 2.98 13.02
CA ASP A 50 8.23 2.51 14.31
C ASP A 50 7.58 1.16 14.70
N SER A 51 6.28 0.99 14.45
CA SER A 51 5.57 -0.28 14.74
C SER A 51 6.03 -1.43 13.83
N ILE A 52 6.34 -1.15 12.56
CA ILE A 52 6.89 -2.16 11.63
C ILE A 52 8.27 -2.60 12.11
N ASP A 53 9.15 -1.65 12.46
CA ASP A 53 10.50 -1.93 12.96
C ASP A 53 10.47 -2.75 14.27
N GLU A 54 9.54 -2.45 15.18
CA GLU A 54 9.32 -3.23 16.40
C GLU A 54 8.91 -4.67 16.09
N LEU A 55 8.03 -4.89 15.11
CA LEU A 55 7.60 -6.23 14.73
C LEU A 55 8.72 -7.01 14.01
N GLU A 56 9.45 -6.38 13.10
CA GLU A 56 10.56 -7.00 12.37
C GLU A 56 11.75 -7.35 13.28
N SER A 57 11.99 -6.53 14.32
CA SER A 57 13.00 -6.82 15.35
C SER A 57 12.56 -7.89 16.36
N GLY A 58 11.34 -8.42 16.26
CA GLY A 58 10.79 -9.41 17.18
C GLY A 58 10.37 -8.83 18.54
N SER A 59 10.22 -7.51 18.65
CA SER A 59 9.82 -6.79 19.87
C SER A 59 8.31 -6.75 20.08
N GLY A 60 7.52 -7.32 19.17
CA GLY A 60 6.07 -7.39 19.27
C GLY A 60 5.57 -8.33 20.38
N SER A 61 4.45 -7.96 21.01
CA SER A 61 3.78 -8.78 22.02
C SER A 61 2.45 -9.34 21.50
N ALA A 62 2.27 -10.66 21.64
CA ALA A 62 1.00 -11.31 21.31
C ALA A 62 -0.02 -11.08 22.45
N HIS A 63 -1.21 -10.63 22.09
CA HIS A 63 -2.31 -10.42 23.03
C HIS A 63 -3.56 -11.15 22.54
N SER A 64 -4.29 -11.78 23.47
CA SER A 64 -5.63 -12.30 23.18
C SER A 64 -6.60 -11.16 22.93
N LEU A 65 -7.59 -11.39 22.07
CA LEU A 65 -8.68 -10.44 21.83
C LEU A 65 -9.47 -10.25 23.12
N ILE A 66 -9.82 -9.01 23.43
CA ILE A 66 -10.73 -8.68 24.53
C ILE A 66 -12.15 -8.75 23.97
N GLU A 67 -12.99 -9.62 24.54
CA GLU A 67 -14.41 -9.70 24.18
C GLU A 67 -15.17 -8.52 24.80
N ASN A 68 -16.07 -7.91 24.01
CA ASN A 68 -16.92 -6.80 24.43
C ASN A 68 -18.17 -7.28 25.17
#